data_AF-A0A7V6P8X9-F1
#
_entry.id   AF-A0A7V6P8X9-F1
#
_cell.length_a   1.000
_cell.length_b   1.000
_cell.length_c   1.000
_cell.angle_alpha   90.00
_cell.angle_beta   90.00
_cell.angle_gamma   90.00
#
_symmetry.space_group_name_H-M   'P 1'
#
loop_
_entity.id
_entity.type
_entity.pdbx_description
1 polymer ?
#
loop_
_entity_poly.entity_id
_entity_poly.type
_entity_poly.pdbx_seq_one_letter_code
_entity_poly.pdbx_strand_id
1 'polypeptide(L)'
;AVLDQISEAGAARERDNAVLIAALADPASLRIDANGALLVDPQLYAALPDNARRLFAGLLAAIAGGRRFLPGDSERSRIERVLSGEDDNHRLTVFGALIERGADGSPHRFLREKRNLPKLHLEPGKPIVWDGRFRFSNEGSIDFELAAPGRQELADFLKAQNIEIESHKREALLVSPALYKDGRLYALPFRREGDFPKDIHVERHFAIFDHVLPGHDFDLAMAVEARIGRVCAESKRGEKPVQ
;
A
#
# COMPACT_ATOMS: atom_id res chain seq x y z
N ALA A 1 -9.17 -37.51 -0.20
CA ALA A 1 -8.37 -36.99 -1.32
C ALA A 1 -8.44 -35.46 -1.40
N VAL A 2 -9.55 -34.85 -1.83
CA VAL A 2 -9.64 -33.36 -1.97
C VAL A 2 -9.67 -32.65 -0.61
N LEU A 3 -10.40 -33.19 0.38
CA LEU A 3 -10.45 -32.61 1.73
C LEU A 3 -9.09 -32.67 2.43
N ASP A 4 -8.33 -33.75 2.22
CA ASP A 4 -6.98 -33.91 2.77
C ASP A 4 -6.02 -32.87 2.15
N GLN A 5 -6.10 -32.66 0.83
CA GLN A 5 -5.32 -31.62 0.14
C GLN A 5 -5.66 -30.21 0.64
N ILE A 6 -6.93 -29.92 0.90
CA ILE A 6 -7.35 -28.64 1.48
C ILE A 6 -6.79 -28.47 2.89
N SER A 7 -6.83 -29.53 3.71
CA SER A 7 -6.27 -29.52 5.07
C SER A 7 -4.76 -29.32 5.06
N GLU A 8 -4.04 -30.01 4.19
CA GLU A 8 -2.59 -29.86 4.03
C GLU A 8 -2.20 -28.46 3.56
N ALA A 9 -2.95 -27.90 2.60
CA ALA A 9 -2.74 -26.53 2.13
C ALA A 9 -3.01 -25.51 3.24
N GLY A 10 -4.05 -25.72 4.07
CA GLY A 10 -4.32 -24.90 5.25
C GLY A 10 -3.19 -24.96 6.28
N ALA A 11 -2.70 -26.15 6.61
CA ALA A 11 -1.59 -26.32 7.55
C ALA A 11 -0.25 -25.78 7.02
N ALA A 12 -0.02 -25.84 5.71
CA ALA A 12 1.12 -25.19 5.07
C ALA A 12 1.00 -23.66 5.19
N ARG A 13 -0.19 -23.13 4.92
CA ARG A 13 -0.51 -21.71 5.03
C ARG A 13 -0.29 -21.17 6.44
N GLU A 14 -0.76 -21.86 7.46
CA GLU A 14 -0.56 -21.48 8.86
C GLU A 14 0.93 -21.43 9.25
N ARG A 15 1.72 -22.40 8.79
CA ARG A 15 3.17 -22.42 9.02
C ARG A 15 3.87 -21.24 8.36
N ASP A 16 3.55 -20.97 7.09
CA ASP A 16 4.13 -19.83 6.37
C ASP A 16 3.71 -18.50 7.02
N ASN A 17 2.46 -18.38 7.45
CA ASN A 17 1.96 -17.22 8.18
C ASN A 17 2.73 -17.00 9.50
N ALA A 18 2.95 -18.05 10.30
CA ALA A 18 3.70 -17.96 11.55
C ALA A 18 5.14 -17.47 11.33
N VAL A 19 5.80 -17.95 10.27
CA VAL A 19 7.14 -17.47 9.88
C VAL A 19 7.12 -15.98 9.52
N LEU A 20 6.12 -15.54 8.75
CA LEU A 20 5.99 -14.13 8.39
C LEU A 20 5.65 -13.23 9.57
N ILE A 21 4.78 -13.68 10.47
CA ILE A 21 4.48 -12.94 11.71
C ILE A 21 5.76 -12.73 12.52
N ALA A 22 6.59 -13.78 12.67
CA ALA A 22 7.86 -13.66 13.37
C ALA A 22 8.82 -12.67 12.69
N ALA A 23 8.93 -12.69 11.36
CA ALA A 23 9.75 -11.72 10.63
C ALA A 23 9.20 -10.28 10.71
N LEU A 24 7.88 -10.14 10.73
CA LEU A 24 7.17 -8.87 10.96
C LEU A 24 7.23 -8.41 12.43
N ALA A 25 8.00 -9.07 13.30
CA ALA A 25 8.36 -8.51 14.60
C ALA A 25 9.56 -7.55 14.53
N ASP A 26 10.48 -7.70 13.56
CA ASP A 26 11.65 -6.81 13.38
C ASP A 26 11.30 -5.59 12.52
N PRO A 27 11.29 -4.34 13.03
CA PRO A 27 10.93 -3.12 12.30
C PRO A 27 11.60 -2.91 10.94
N ALA A 28 12.77 -3.50 10.71
CA ALA A 28 13.48 -3.39 9.44
C ALA A 28 12.87 -4.23 8.32
N SER A 29 12.14 -5.31 8.64
CA SER A 29 11.62 -6.27 7.63
C SER A 29 10.61 -5.66 6.65
N LEU A 30 9.84 -4.68 7.09
CA LEU A 30 8.88 -3.96 6.28
C LEU A 30 8.74 -2.53 6.81
N ARG A 31 8.90 -1.56 5.91
CA ARG A 31 8.71 -0.13 6.18
C ARG A 31 7.87 0.50 5.08
N ILE A 32 7.29 1.66 5.36
CA ILE A 32 6.73 2.54 4.32
C ILE A 32 7.59 3.79 4.26
N ASP A 33 7.99 4.21 3.06
CA ASP A 33 8.69 5.47 2.89
C ASP A 33 7.73 6.67 2.89
N ALA A 34 8.27 7.89 2.77
CA ALA A 34 7.45 9.10 2.72
C ALA A 34 6.51 9.16 1.49
N ASN A 35 6.64 8.21 0.56
CA ASN A 35 5.98 8.17 -0.73
C ASN A 35 4.94 7.05 -0.82
N GLY A 36 4.74 6.29 0.27
CA GLY A 36 3.80 5.17 0.29
C GLY A 36 4.33 3.90 -0.38
N ALA A 37 5.62 3.83 -0.74
CA ALA A 37 6.24 2.60 -1.21
C ALA A 37 6.51 1.67 -0.03
N LEU A 38 6.17 0.39 -0.20
CA LEU A 38 6.55 -0.64 0.77
C LEU A 38 8.02 -1.00 0.52
N LEU A 39 8.83 -0.88 1.56
CA LEU A 39 10.26 -1.18 1.55
C LEU A 39 10.53 -2.44 2.35
N VAL A 40 11.18 -3.41 1.72
CA VAL A 40 11.56 -4.68 2.35
C VAL A 40 13.07 -4.78 2.42
N ASP A 41 13.59 -5.09 3.60
CA ASP A 41 15.01 -5.36 3.76
C ASP A 41 15.42 -6.65 3.00
N PRO A 42 16.41 -6.59 2.10
CA PRO A 42 16.75 -7.73 1.25
C PRO A 42 17.39 -8.88 2.03
N GLN A 43 18.09 -8.61 3.13
CA GLN A 43 18.73 -9.64 3.94
C GLN A 43 17.70 -10.39 4.78
N LEU A 44 16.81 -9.66 5.45
CA LEU A 44 15.71 -10.27 6.21
C LEU A 44 14.75 -11.02 5.29
N TYR A 45 14.49 -10.51 4.08
CA TYR A 45 13.71 -11.22 3.08
C TYR A 45 14.39 -12.52 2.63
N ALA A 46 15.68 -12.48 2.30
CA ALA A 46 16.42 -13.66 1.86
C ALA A 46 16.52 -14.75 2.95
N ALA A 47 16.53 -14.37 4.23
CA ALA A 47 16.56 -15.29 5.36
C ALA A 47 15.26 -16.09 5.55
N LEU A 48 14.15 -15.66 4.94
CA LEU A 48 12.89 -16.40 4.99
C LEU A 48 12.99 -17.70 4.18
N PRO A 49 12.32 -18.78 4.64
CA PRO A 49 12.06 -19.98 3.84
C PRO A 49 11.36 -19.64 2.50
N ASP A 50 11.62 -20.44 1.45
CA ASP A 50 11.14 -20.18 0.09
C ASP A 50 9.63 -19.91 -0.01
N ASN A 51 8.81 -20.72 0.64
CA ASN A 51 7.34 -20.55 0.61
C ASN A 51 6.91 -19.25 1.31
N ALA A 52 7.53 -18.94 2.45
CA ALA A 52 7.30 -17.69 3.17
C ALA A 52 7.75 -16.48 2.34
N ARG A 53 8.90 -16.55 1.62
CA ARG A 53 9.32 -15.49 0.68
C ARG A 53 8.27 -15.22 -0.40
N ARG A 54 7.84 -16.28 -1.09
CA ARG A 54 6.83 -16.19 -2.17
C ARG A 54 5.51 -15.64 -1.66
N LEU A 55 5.08 -16.09 -0.49
CA LEU A 55 3.90 -15.54 0.18
C LEU A 55 4.10 -14.06 0.46
N PHE A 56 5.17 -13.68 1.16
CA PHE A 56 5.39 -12.31 1.56
C PHE A 56 5.43 -11.37 0.36
N ALA A 57 6.15 -11.74 -0.69
CA ALA A 57 6.20 -10.97 -1.92
C ALA A 57 4.82 -10.86 -2.61
N GLY A 58 4.06 -11.96 -2.64
CA GLY A 58 2.69 -11.94 -3.16
C GLY A 58 1.75 -11.05 -2.34
N LEU A 59 1.87 -11.08 -1.03
CA LEU A 59 1.09 -10.25 -0.11
C LEU A 59 1.40 -8.76 -0.30
N LEU A 60 2.67 -8.40 -0.38
CA LEU A 60 3.10 -7.02 -0.59
C LEU A 60 2.69 -6.51 -1.98
N ALA A 61 2.74 -7.36 -3.01
CA ALA A 61 2.22 -7.04 -4.33
C ALA A 61 0.70 -6.78 -4.29
N ALA A 62 -0.07 -7.59 -3.55
CA ALA A 62 -1.50 -7.38 -3.38
C ALA A 62 -1.81 -6.09 -2.61
N ILE A 63 -1.08 -5.79 -1.53
CA ILE A 63 -1.24 -4.54 -0.76
C ILE A 63 -0.88 -3.32 -1.62
N ALA A 64 0.30 -3.29 -2.24
CA ALA A 64 0.74 -2.18 -3.07
C ALA A 64 -0.12 -2.00 -4.34
N GLY A 65 -0.72 -3.08 -4.83
CA GLY A 65 -1.61 -3.07 -6.00
C GLY A 65 -3.10 -2.84 -5.68
N GLY A 66 -3.50 -2.83 -4.40
CA GLY A 66 -4.90 -2.70 -3.99
C GLY A 66 -5.79 -3.90 -4.34
N ARG A 67 -5.24 -5.12 -4.25
CA ARG A 67 -5.92 -6.35 -4.69
C ARG A 67 -6.50 -7.15 -3.53
N ARG A 68 -7.61 -7.83 -3.80
CA ARG A 68 -8.41 -8.59 -2.83
C ARG A 68 -7.96 -10.04 -2.65
N PHE A 69 -7.07 -10.52 -3.50
CA PHE A 69 -6.59 -11.90 -3.51
C PHE A 69 -5.07 -11.92 -3.63
N LEU A 70 -4.44 -13.04 -3.29
CA LEU A 70 -3.02 -13.22 -3.60
C LEU A 70 -2.84 -13.44 -5.10
N PRO A 71 -1.68 -13.04 -5.67
CA PRO A 71 -1.28 -13.50 -6.99
C PRO A 71 -1.23 -15.02 -7.03
N GLY A 72 -1.43 -15.59 -8.23
CA GLY A 72 -1.28 -17.03 -8.45
C GLY A 72 0.14 -17.51 -8.17
N ASP A 73 0.32 -18.82 -8.02
CA ASP A 73 1.62 -19.38 -7.62
C ASP A 73 2.75 -19.08 -8.62
N SER A 74 2.44 -19.11 -9.93
CA SER A 74 3.37 -18.74 -10.99
C SER A 74 3.79 -17.27 -10.92
N GLU A 75 2.86 -16.39 -10.55
CA GLU A 75 3.13 -14.96 -10.37
C GLU A 75 3.99 -14.72 -9.13
N ARG A 76 3.66 -15.36 -7.99
CA ARG A 76 4.48 -15.28 -6.77
C ARG A 76 5.90 -15.79 -6.98
N SER A 77 6.03 -16.91 -7.69
CA SER A 77 7.33 -17.48 -8.06
C SER A 77 8.10 -16.54 -9.00
N ARG A 78 7.42 -15.86 -9.93
CA ARG A 78 8.06 -14.85 -10.79
C ARG A 78 8.52 -13.62 -10.02
N ILE A 79 7.73 -13.14 -9.06
CA ILE A 79 8.12 -12.04 -8.18
C ILE A 79 9.38 -12.43 -7.40
N GLU A 80 9.37 -13.62 -6.79
CA GLU A 80 10.48 -14.08 -5.97
C GLU A 80 11.79 -14.20 -6.76
N ARG A 81 11.76 -14.75 -7.99
CA ARG A 81 12.94 -14.80 -8.88
C ARG A 81 13.51 -13.42 -9.22
N VAL A 82 12.65 -12.43 -9.43
CA VAL A 82 13.10 -11.04 -9.67
C VAL A 82 13.81 -10.49 -8.43
N LEU A 83 13.25 -10.72 -7.24
CA LEU A 83 13.80 -10.22 -5.98
C LEU A 83 15.08 -10.95 -5.53
N SER A 84 15.17 -12.26 -5.79
CA SER A 84 16.31 -13.10 -5.39
C SER A 84 17.54 -12.92 -6.28
N GLY A 85 17.40 -12.37 -7.49
CA GLY A 85 18.52 -12.26 -8.43
C GLY A 85 18.48 -13.25 -9.58
N GLU A 86 17.56 -14.21 -9.58
CA GLU A 86 17.48 -15.28 -10.58
C GLU A 86 16.98 -14.79 -11.96
N ASP A 87 16.24 -13.68 -11.99
CA ASP A 87 15.87 -13.00 -13.24
C ASP A 87 16.84 -11.82 -13.52
N ASP A 88 17.27 -11.71 -14.78
CA ASP A 88 18.07 -10.60 -15.29
C ASP A 88 17.32 -9.26 -15.15
N ASN A 89 15.98 -9.30 -15.15
CA ASN A 89 15.16 -8.14 -14.89
C ASN A 89 15.18 -7.78 -13.39
N HIS A 90 15.61 -6.56 -13.08
CA HIS A 90 15.57 -6.01 -11.72
C HIS A 90 14.19 -5.46 -11.32
N ARG A 91 13.20 -5.48 -12.23
CA ARG A 91 11.86 -4.96 -11.96
C ARG A 91 10.78 -5.71 -12.71
N LEU A 92 9.59 -5.74 -12.13
CA LEU A 92 8.40 -6.38 -12.68
C LEU A 92 7.15 -5.60 -12.32
N THR A 93 6.22 -5.49 -13.25
CA THR A 93 4.85 -5.10 -12.93
C THR A 93 3.96 -6.33 -12.90
N VAL A 94 3.27 -6.53 -11.78
CA VAL A 94 2.27 -7.59 -11.62
C VAL A 94 1.24 -7.16 -10.58
N PHE A 95 0.00 -7.60 -10.73
CA PHE A 95 -1.05 -7.36 -9.73
C PHE A 95 -1.36 -5.88 -9.44
N GLY A 96 -1.04 -4.96 -10.37
CA GLY A 96 -1.18 -3.51 -10.14
C GLY A 96 -0.08 -2.90 -9.26
N ALA A 97 0.97 -3.66 -8.96
CA ALA A 97 2.16 -3.19 -8.30
C ALA A 97 3.36 -3.17 -9.27
N LEU A 98 4.20 -2.14 -9.15
CA LEU A 98 5.57 -2.13 -9.65
C LEU A 98 6.47 -2.64 -8.54
N ILE A 99 7.23 -3.69 -8.83
CA ILE A 99 8.12 -4.36 -7.90
C ILE A 99 9.54 -4.17 -8.41
N GLU A 100 10.43 -3.68 -7.56
CA GLU A 100 11.81 -3.39 -7.90
C GLU A 100 12.73 -4.08 -6.91
N ARG A 101 13.68 -4.87 -7.42
CA ARG A 101 14.78 -5.41 -6.64
C ARG A 101 15.72 -4.26 -6.28
N GLY A 102 16.01 -4.07 -4.99
CA GLY A 102 17.06 -3.15 -4.57
C GLY A 102 18.45 -3.64 -4.99
N ALA A 103 19.31 -2.71 -5.40
CA ALA A 103 20.72 -2.95 -5.69
C ALA A 103 21.58 -2.70 -4.44
N ASP A 104 22.71 -3.40 -4.33
CA ASP A 104 23.76 -3.13 -3.33
C ASP A 104 23.25 -3.04 -1.88
N GLY A 105 22.34 -3.94 -1.50
CA GLY A 105 21.74 -3.98 -0.16
C GLY A 105 20.63 -2.95 0.09
N SER A 106 20.27 -2.14 -0.91
CA SER A 106 19.10 -1.27 -0.80
C SER A 106 17.80 -2.08 -0.73
N PRO A 107 16.74 -1.54 -0.10
CA PRO A 107 15.47 -2.25 0.04
C PRO A 107 14.84 -2.62 -1.31
N HIS A 108 14.19 -3.79 -1.36
CA HIS A 108 13.21 -4.07 -2.41
C HIS A 108 12.02 -3.12 -2.24
N ARG A 109 11.43 -2.70 -3.36
CA ARG A 109 10.32 -1.73 -3.37
C ARG A 109 9.08 -2.31 -4.01
N PHE A 110 7.93 -2.11 -3.37
CA PHE A 110 6.62 -2.37 -3.95
C PHE A 110 5.85 -1.06 -3.99
N LEU A 111 5.55 -0.62 -5.21
CA LEU A 111 4.85 0.63 -5.49
C LEU A 111 3.55 0.35 -6.22
N ARG A 112 2.57 1.23 -6.09
CA ARG A 112 1.39 1.17 -6.95
C ARG A 112 1.77 1.51 -8.38
N GLU A 113 1.27 0.71 -9.32
CA GLU A 113 1.39 1.00 -10.74
C GLU A 113 0.45 2.12 -11.21
N LYS A 114 0.93 2.97 -12.13
CA LYS A 114 0.17 4.07 -12.76
C LYS A 114 -0.80 3.64 -13.87
N ARG A 115 -1.53 2.54 -13.68
CA ARG A 115 -2.56 2.07 -14.62
C ARG A 115 -3.85 1.75 -13.89
N ASN A 116 -4.97 2.05 -14.55
CA ASN A 116 -6.32 1.75 -14.09
C ASN A 116 -6.62 2.34 -12.68
N LEU A 117 -6.17 3.58 -12.44
CA LEU A 117 -6.50 4.30 -11.21
C LEU A 117 -7.90 4.92 -11.36
N PRO A 118 -8.84 4.65 -10.43
CA PRO A 118 -10.23 5.04 -10.59
C PRO A 118 -10.44 6.54 -10.32
N LYS A 119 -11.54 7.06 -10.86
CA LYS A 119 -12.13 8.34 -10.45
C LYS A 119 -13.43 8.03 -9.72
N LEU A 120 -13.56 8.48 -8.47
CA LEU A 120 -14.73 8.21 -7.63
C LEU A 120 -15.30 9.51 -7.05
N HIS A 121 -16.59 9.51 -6.73
CA HIS A 121 -17.24 10.61 -6.02
C HIS A 121 -17.29 10.32 -4.52
N LEU A 122 -16.81 11.27 -3.70
CA LEU A 122 -16.77 11.21 -2.25
C LEU A 122 -17.85 12.13 -1.66
N GLU A 123 -18.99 11.55 -1.33
CA GLU A 123 -20.11 12.25 -0.69
C GLU A 123 -19.97 12.29 0.84
N PRO A 124 -20.50 13.35 1.50
CA PRO A 124 -20.70 13.40 2.94
C PRO A 124 -21.39 12.16 3.50
N GLY A 125 -20.87 11.64 4.60
CA GLY A 125 -21.43 10.51 5.34
C GLY A 125 -21.34 9.15 4.62
N LYS A 126 -20.75 9.07 3.43
CA LYS A 126 -20.63 7.83 2.65
C LYS A 126 -19.16 7.44 2.43
N PRO A 127 -18.59 6.61 3.32
CA PRO A 127 -17.22 6.16 3.14
C PRO A 127 -17.06 5.32 1.88
N ILE A 128 -15.94 5.51 1.17
CA ILE A 128 -15.61 4.77 -0.05
C ILE A 128 -14.17 4.25 -0.02
N VAL A 129 -13.92 3.18 -0.75
CA VAL A 129 -12.57 2.65 -0.99
C VAL A 129 -12.14 3.06 -2.39
N TRP A 130 -11.00 3.73 -2.53
CA TRP A 130 -10.55 4.29 -3.80
C TRP A 130 -10.09 3.22 -4.80
N ASP A 131 -8.89 2.66 -4.61
CA ASP A 131 -8.33 1.65 -5.51
C ASP A 131 -7.96 0.34 -4.79
N GLY A 132 -8.56 0.11 -3.62
CA GLY A 132 -8.26 -1.02 -2.75
C GLY A 132 -7.17 -0.76 -1.71
N ARG A 133 -6.53 0.42 -1.72
CA ARG A 133 -5.48 0.79 -0.76
C ARG A 133 -5.88 1.82 0.28
N PHE A 134 -6.90 2.63 -0.02
CA PHE A 134 -7.29 3.74 0.83
C PHE A 134 -8.81 3.81 0.97
N ARG A 135 -9.27 3.92 2.22
CA ARG A 135 -10.64 4.23 2.59
C ARG A 135 -10.72 5.71 2.94
N PHE A 136 -11.69 6.39 2.34
CA PHE A 136 -11.99 7.80 2.58
C PHE A 136 -13.33 7.90 3.27
N SER A 137 -13.44 8.79 4.25
CA SER A 137 -14.71 9.24 4.81
C SER A 137 -14.77 10.75 4.83
N ASN A 138 -15.95 11.29 4.54
CA ASN A 138 -16.23 12.71 4.50
C ASN A 138 -17.28 13.03 5.57
N GLU A 139 -16.86 13.72 6.63
CA GLU A 139 -17.71 14.22 7.72
C GLU A 139 -18.16 15.68 7.48
N GLY A 140 -17.77 16.25 6.35
CA GLY A 140 -18.07 17.62 5.95
C GLY A 140 -19.44 17.76 5.30
N SER A 141 -19.65 18.90 4.66
CA SER A 141 -20.88 19.21 3.89
C SER A 141 -20.64 19.34 2.39
N ILE A 142 -19.39 19.18 1.94
CA ILE A 142 -18.97 19.41 0.56
C ILE A 142 -18.53 18.08 -0.05
N ASP A 143 -19.01 17.81 -1.26
CA ASP A 143 -18.58 16.65 -2.05
C ASP A 143 -17.20 16.88 -2.68
N PHE A 144 -16.44 15.79 -2.85
CA PHE A 144 -15.17 15.80 -3.58
C PHE A 144 -15.12 14.70 -4.63
N GLU A 145 -14.30 14.89 -5.65
CA GLU A 145 -13.86 13.80 -6.52
C GLU A 145 -12.52 13.25 -6.03
N LEU A 146 -12.34 11.93 -6.08
CA LEU A 146 -11.07 11.24 -5.80
C LEU A 146 -10.48 10.72 -7.10
N ALA A 147 -9.27 11.15 -7.42
CA ALA A 147 -8.53 10.66 -8.59
C ALA A 147 -7.02 10.76 -8.37
N ALA A 148 -6.25 10.03 -9.18
CA ALA A 148 -4.82 10.21 -9.25
C ALA A 148 -4.50 11.47 -10.06
N PRO A 149 -3.58 12.33 -9.61
CA PRO A 149 -3.33 13.59 -10.28
C PRO A 149 -2.66 13.42 -11.64
N GLY A 150 -3.01 14.30 -12.57
CA GLY A 150 -2.30 14.44 -13.84
C GLY A 150 -0.89 14.99 -13.63
N ARG A 151 0.07 14.63 -14.50
CA ARG A 151 1.46 15.10 -14.37
C ARG A 151 1.58 16.62 -14.41
N GLN A 152 0.93 17.25 -15.38
CA GLN A 152 0.97 18.70 -15.55
C GLN A 152 0.19 19.40 -14.43
N GLU A 153 -1.02 18.93 -14.14
CA GLU A 153 -1.84 19.50 -13.07
C GLU A 153 -1.16 19.43 -11.69
N LEU A 154 -0.50 18.30 -11.37
CA LEU A 154 0.29 18.20 -10.15
C LEU A 154 1.43 19.22 -10.12
N ALA A 155 2.15 19.39 -11.23
CA ALA A 155 3.23 20.36 -11.31
C ALA A 155 2.72 21.80 -11.13
N ASP A 156 1.60 22.14 -11.76
CA ASP A 156 0.97 23.45 -11.65
C ASP A 156 0.48 23.72 -10.23
N PHE A 157 -0.14 22.73 -9.58
CA PHE A 157 -0.58 22.81 -8.19
C PHE A 157 0.58 23.02 -7.22
N LEU A 158 1.66 22.23 -7.35
CA LEU A 158 2.85 22.37 -6.51
C LEU A 158 3.50 23.74 -6.70
N LYS A 159 3.61 24.22 -7.95
CA LYS A 159 4.14 25.55 -8.26
C LYS A 159 3.28 26.66 -7.67
N ALA A 160 1.96 26.57 -7.79
CA ALA A 160 1.02 27.56 -7.25
C ALA A 160 1.10 27.69 -5.72
N GLN A 161 1.43 26.60 -5.03
CA GLN A 161 1.64 26.59 -3.57
C GLN A 161 3.10 26.85 -3.15
N ASN A 162 3.99 27.15 -4.11
CA ASN A 162 5.42 27.33 -3.87
C ASN A 162 6.08 26.13 -3.17
N ILE A 163 5.71 24.92 -3.58
CA ILE A 163 6.19 23.67 -3.01
C ILE A 163 7.19 23.02 -3.95
N GLU A 164 8.42 22.85 -3.46
CA GLU A 164 9.45 22.06 -4.13
C GLU A 164 9.47 20.64 -3.56
N ILE A 165 9.39 19.64 -4.45
CA ILE A 165 9.53 18.24 -4.08
C ILE A 165 10.50 17.53 -5.03
N GLU A 166 11.19 16.53 -4.49
CA GLU A 166 12.07 15.65 -5.25
C GLU A 166 11.29 14.82 -6.27
N SER A 167 11.96 14.44 -7.37
CA SER A 167 11.33 13.72 -8.50
C SER A 167 10.62 12.44 -8.06
N HIS A 168 11.23 11.66 -7.17
CA HIS A 168 10.66 10.39 -6.71
C HIS A 168 9.36 10.60 -5.90
N LYS A 169 9.27 11.68 -5.10
CA LYS A 169 8.05 12.05 -4.36
C LYS A 169 6.94 12.44 -5.32
N ARG A 170 7.29 13.13 -6.41
CA ARG A 170 6.35 13.50 -7.47
C ARG A 170 5.76 12.26 -8.14
N GLU A 171 6.57 11.27 -8.50
CA GLU A 171 6.06 10.04 -9.12
C GLU A 171 5.10 9.27 -8.21
N ALA A 172 5.36 9.24 -6.91
CA ALA A 172 4.48 8.61 -5.94
C ALA A 172 3.12 9.32 -5.79
N LEU A 173 3.11 10.65 -5.87
CA LEU A 173 1.85 11.41 -5.89
C LEU A 173 1.01 11.08 -7.13
N LEU A 174 1.64 10.76 -8.28
CA LEU A 174 0.92 10.39 -9.50
C LEU A 174 0.21 9.03 -9.44
N VAL A 175 0.48 8.25 -8.41
CA VAL A 175 -0.19 6.96 -8.13
C VAL A 175 -0.92 6.98 -6.79
N SER A 176 -1.07 8.16 -6.18
CA SER A 176 -1.80 8.39 -4.94
C SER A 176 -3.13 9.09 -5.21
N PRO A 177 -4.16 8.89 -4.37
CA PRO A 177 -5.40 9.65 -4.48
C PRO A 177 -5.14 11.12 -4.20
N ALA A 178 -5.90 11.97 -4.85
CA ALA A 178 -6.00 13.39 -4.58
C ALA A 178 -7.46 13.81 -4.54
N LEU A 179 -7.76 14.86 -3.77
CA LEU A 179 -9.08 15.48 -3.74
C LEU A 179 -9.18 16.50 -4.85
N TYR A 180 -10.29 16.43 -5.57
CA TYR A 180 -10.69 17.37 -6.61
C TYR A 180 -11.97 18.07 -6.19
N LYS A 181 -12.03 19.36 -6.50
CA LYS A 181 -13.22 20.19 -6.29
C LYS A 181 -13.44 21.03 -7.54
N ASP A 182 -14.66 21.03 -8.05
CA ASP A 182 -15.03 21.75 -9.28
C ASP A 182 -14.09 21.45 -10.46
N GLY A 183 -13.69 20.17 -10.60
CA GLY A 183 -12.79 19.69 -11.66
C GLY A 183 -11.32 20.12 -11.51
N ARG A 184 -10.91 20.65 -10.36
CA ARG A 184 -9.53 21.08 -10.10
C ARG A 184 -8.92 20.35 -8.92
N LEU A 185 -7.63 19.98 -9.04
CA LEU A 185 -6.85 19.46 -7.93
C LEU A 185 -6.89 20.43 -6.73
N TYR A 186 -7.45 19.95 -5.63
CA TYR A 186 -7.74 20.74 -4.43
C TYR A 186 -6.78 20.42 -3.28
N ALA A 187 -6.57 19.13 -2.98
CA ALA A 187 -5.68 18.71 -1.90
C ALA A 187 -5.03 17.34 -2.14
N LEU A 188 -3.89 17.12 -1.49
CA LEU A 188 -3.11 15.87 -1.53
C LEU A 188 -3.09 15.25 -0.12
N PRO A 189 -3.61 14.04 0.09
CA PRO A 189 -3.78 13.44 1.42
C PRO A 189 -2.47 13.11 2.13
N PHE A 190 -1.41 12.74 1.42
CA PHE A 190 -0.16 12.26 2.04
C PHE A 190 0.91 13.36 2.20
N ARG A 191 0.48 14.63 2.25
CA ARG A 191 1.39 15.74 2.51
C ARG A 191 1.46 15.97 4.03
N ARG A 192 2.68 15.86 4.60
CA ARG A 192 2.90 16.13 6.04
C ARG A 192 2.62 17.57 6.46
N GLU A 193 2.69 18.51 5.52
CA GLU A 193 2.54 19.95 5.75
C GLU A 193 1.58 20.55 4.72
N GLY A 194 0.27 20.44 4.94
CA GLY A 194 -0.72 21.06 4.08
C GLY A 194 -2.11 21.13 4.68
N ASP A 195 -2.90 22.06 4.17
CA ASP A 195 -4.34 22.16 4.41
C ASP A 195 -5.06 21.00 3.72
N PHE A 196 -4.94 19.80 4.31
CA PHE A 196 -5.89 18.74 4.01
C PHE A 196 -7.19 19.02 4.79
N PRO A 197 -8.37 18.89 4.16
CA PRO A 197 -9.63 19.16 4.83
C PRO A 197 -9.77 18.35 6.12
N LYS A 198 -10.11 19.01 7.23
CA LYS A 198 -10.15 18.39 8.57
C LYS A 198 -11.26 17.37 8.74
N ASP A 199 -12.26 17.49 7.88
CA ASP A 199 -13.48 16.71 7.74
C ASP A 199 -13.33 15.54 6.77
N ILE A 200 -12.17 15.39 6.12
CA ILE A 200 -11.84 14.21 5.32
C ILE A 200 -10.82 13.36 6.09
N HIS A 201 -11.19 12.10 6.35
CA HIS A 201 -10.31 11.12 6.99
C HIS A 201 -9.85 10.08 5.98
N VAL A 202 -8.57 9.70 6.07
CA VAL A 202 -7.95 8.74 5.16
C VAL A 202 -7.27 7.63 5.94
N GLU A 203 -7.77 6.41 5.72
CA GLU A 203 -7.22 5.19 6.27
C GLU A 203 -6.65 4.30 5.17
N ARG A 204 -5.59 3.57 5.50
CA ARG A 204 -5.04 2.47 4.74
C ARG A 204 -6.03 1.32 4.83
N HIS A 205 -6.48 0.89 3.66
CA HIS A 205 -7.34 -0.26 3.48
C HIS A 205 -6.51 -1.37 2.86
N PHE A 206 -6.53 -2.55 3.46
CA PHE A 206 -5.83 -3.72 2.93
C PHE A 206 -6.87 -4.61 2.27
N ALA A 207 -7.18 -4.38 0.99
CA ALA A 207 -8.22 -5.13 0.30
C ALA A 207 -8.08 -6.66 0.41
N ILE A 208 -6.85 -7.17 0.53
CA ILE A 208 -6.54 -8.59 0.74
C ILE A 208 -7.06 -9.13 2.09
N PHE A 209 -7.14 -8.29 3.11
CA PHE A 209 -7.62 -8.68 4.45
C PHE A 209 -9.03 -8.18 4.72
N ASP A 210 -9.36 -6.99 4.25
CA ASP A 210 -10.60 -6.29 4.61
C ASP A 210 -11.80 -6.68 3.69
N HIS A 211 -11.58 -7.50 2.65
CA HIS A 211 -12.66 -8.01 1.79
C HIS A 211 -13.24 -9.32 2.33
N VAL A 212 -12.40 -10.34 2.50
CA VAL A 212 -12.71 -11.63 3.13
C VAL A 212 -11.44 -12.08 3.83
N LEU A 213 -11.48 -12.24 5.15
CA LEU A 213 -10.34 -12.68 5.96
C LEU A 213 -10.53 -14.13 6.39
N PRO A 214 -9.79 -15.09 5.80
CA PRO A 214 -9.75 -16.44 6.33
C PRO A 214 -9.19 -16.44 7.76
N GLY A 215 -9.71 -17.30 8.63
CA GLY A 215 -9.29 -17.34 10.04
C GLY A 215 -7.78 -17.52 10.24
N HIS A 216 -7.12 -18.31 9.39
CA HIS A 216 -5.67 -18.53 9.45
C HIS A 216 -4.82 -17.31 9.03
N ASP A 217 -5.41 -16.31 8.37
CA ASP A 217 -4.73 -15.07 7.98
C ASP A 217 -4.92 -13.94 9.02
N PHE A 218 -5.71 -14.14 10.07
CA PHE A 218 -6.03 -13.09 11.05
C PHE A 218 -4.80 -12.51 11.75
N ASP A 219 -3.95 -13.36 12.32
CA ASP A 219 -2.75 -12.90 13.03
C ASP A 219 -1.74 -12.27 12.06
N LEU A 220 -1.69 -12.73 10.81
CA LEU A 220 -0.85 -12.13 9.78
C LEU A 220 -1.35 -10.72 9.41
N ALA A 221 -2.67 -10.54 9.27
CA ALA A 221 -3.27 -9.24 9.01
C ALA A 221 -2.95 -8.25 10.15
N MET A 222 -3.06 -8.71 11.41
CA MET A 222 -2.70 -7.92 12.59
C MET A 222 -1.21 -7.56 12.62
N ALA A 223 -0.31 -8.49 12.26
CA ALA A 223 1.13 -8.23 12.20
C ALA A 223 1.49 -7.20 11.13
N VAL A 224 0.86 -7.27 9.95
CA VAL A 224 1.03 -6.26 8.89
C VAL A 224 0.52 -4.91 9.36
N GLU A 225 -0.69 -4.86 9.93
CA GLU A 225 -1.28 -3.63 10.45
C GLU A 225 -0.42 -2.99 11.54
N ALA A 226 0.07 -3.78 12.50
CA ALA A 226 0.99 -3.31 13.53
C ALA A 226 2.26 -2.70 12.93
N ARG A 227 2.69 -3.19 11.76
CA ARG A 227 3.90 -2.70 11.11
C ARG A 227 3.74 -1.40 10.36
N ILE A 228 2.70 -1.30 9.53
CA ILE A 228 2.56 -0.20 8.59
C ILE A 228 1.39 0.74 8.91
N GLY A 229 0.60 0.40 9.92
CA GLY A 229 -0.54 1.16 10.43
C GLY A 229 -1.71 1.27 9.44
N ARG A 230 -2.85 1.74 9.93
CA ARG A 230 -3.99 2.16 9.08
C ARG A 230 -4.08 3.67 8.91
N VAL A 231 -3.68 4.48 9.88
CA VAL A 231 -3.81 5.93 9.74
C VAL A 231 -2.83 6.47 8.68
N CYS A 232 -3.34 7.20 7.69
CA CYS A 232 -2.54 7.82 6.63
C CYS A 232 -2.51 9.34 6.72
N ALA A 233 -3.66 9.95 7.00
CA ALA A 233 -3.81 11.38 7.22
C ALA A 233 -4.93 11.62 8.23
N GLU A 234 -4.57 12.25 9.35
CA GLU A 234 -5.51 12.82 10.31
C GLU A 234 -5.13 14.28 10.53
N SER A 235 -6.13 15.17 10.59
CA SER A 235 -5.90 16.48 11.18
C SER A 235 -5.55 16.25 12.66
N LYS A 236 -4.42 16.79 13.14
CA LYS A 236 -4.14 16.78 14.58
C LYS A 236 -5.36 17.33 15.32
N ARG A 237 -6.08 16.48 16.05
CA ARG A 237 -7.06 16.95 17.04
C ARG A 237 -6.26 17.86 17.97
N GLY A 238 -6.69 19.13 18.08
CA GLY A 238 -6.01 20.12 18.89
C GLY A 238 -5.81 19.56 20.30
N GLU A 239 -4.55 19.31 20.66
CA GLU A 239 -4.16 19.27 22.05
C GLU A 239 -4.59 20.63 22.60
N LYS A 240 -5.63 20.62 23.44
CA LYS A 240 -5.88 21.79 24.29
C LYS A 240 -4.59 21.98 25.10
N PRO A 241 -4.02 23.19 25.11
CA PRO A 241 -2.92 23.45 26.02
C PRO A 241 -3.44 23.16 27.43
N VAL A 242 -2.76 22.24 28.11
CA VAL A 242 -2.91 22.08 29.55
C VAL A 242 -2.50 23.43 30.14
N GLN A 243 -3.49 24.15 30.66
CA GLN A 243 -3.26 25.32 31.51
C GLN A 243 -2.70 24.87 32.85
#